data_AF-A0A2I0DZE5-F1
#
_entry.id   AF-A0A2I0DZE5-F1
#
_cell.length_a   1.000
_cell.length_b   1.000
_cell.length_c   1.000
_cell.angle_alpha   90.00
_cell.angle_beta   90.00
_cell.angle_gamma   90.00
#
_symmetry.space_group_name_H-M   'P 1'
#
loop_
_entity.id
_entity.type
_entity.pdbx_description
1 polymer ?
#
loop_
_entity_poly.entity_id
_entity_poly.type
_entity_poly.pdbx_seq_one_letter_code
_entity_poly.pdbx_strand_id
1 'polypeptide(L)'
;MLKGTFFCIDAHTCGNPVRLVTSGHPHLIGNNMSEKRQHFLREYDWIRKGLMFEPRGHDMMSGAFLYPPCSDDADASILFIETSGCLPMCGHGTIGTITSAIESGLLTAKTPGKLIIDVPAGQIKIDYQKTDEKVDWVKIYNVPAYLAHQDQVLDIPGLGPLKVDVSYGGNYYVIVDPQENFPGLRHWSAADILRWSPIVRAIADEQLTCIHPHDPTVNGVTHVLWTGDTISSGSDGANAVFYGDKAIDRSPCGTGTSARLAQLYAKGQLHVGDEYTHESIIGSQFVGRIESAAQVGDYRGIMPSIKGWARMTGNNTITIDDSDPYAFGFQVV
;
A
#
# COMPACT_ATOMS: atom_id res chain seq x y z
N MET A 1 -29.06 -1.53 -16.85
CA MET A 1 -28.06 -2.29 -17.62
C MET A 1 -26.71 -1.66 -17.35
N LEU A 2 -25.90 -2.31 -16.52
CA LEU A 2 -24.54 -1.89 -16.21
C LEU A 2 -23.61 -2.49 -17.27
N LYS A 3 -23.00 -1.63 -18.08
CA LYS A 3 -22.09 -2.02 -19.14
C LYS A 3 -20.97 -0.99 -19.25
N GLY A 4 -19.74 -1.44 -19.50
CA GLY A 4 -18.59 -0.56 -19.65
C GLY A 4 -17.44 -1.23 -20.39
N THR A 5 -16.66 -0.42 -21.11
CA THR A 5 -15.39 -0.82 -21.71
C THR A 5 -14.30 0.08 -21.13
N PHE A 6 -13.28 -0.55 -20.56
CA PHE A 6 -12.21 0.08 -19.82
C PHE A 6 -10.88 -0.17 -20.50
N PHE A 7 -10.14 0.89 -20.79
CA PHE A 7 -8.77 0.77 -21.29
C PHE A 7 -7.83 0.85 -20.10
N CYS A 8 -6.89 -0.09 -20.03
CA CYS A 8 -6.03 -0.27 -18.87
C CYS A 8 -4.58 -0.39 -19.33
N ILE A 9 -3.67 0.21 -18.56
CA ILE A 9 -2.25 -0.10 -18.59
C ILE A 9 -1.99 -0.95 -17.34
N ASP A 10 -1.61 -2.20 -17.54
CA ASP A 10 -1.20 -3.06 -16.45
C ASP A 10 0.31 -2.91 -16.23
N ALA A 11 0.68 -2.86 -14.96
CA ALA A 11 2.04 -2.68 -14.49
C ALA A 11 2.24 -3.46 -13.19
N HIS A 12 3.46 -3.44 -12.66
CA HIS A 12 3.72 -3.82 -11.28
C HIS A 12 4.69 -2.86 -10.61
N THR A 13 4.51 -2.65 -9.32
CA THR A 13 5.46 -1.95 -8.45
C THR A 13 6.17 -2.98 -7.61
N CYS A 14 7.47 -3.19 -7.86
CA CYS A 14 8.27 -4.17 -7.12
C CYS A 14 7.60 -5.56 -7.00
N GLY A 15 6.87 -6.00 -8.04
CA GLY A 15 6.17 -7.28 -8.12
C GLY A 15 4.68 -7.24 -7.71
N ASN A 16 4.21 -6.20 -7.02
CA ASN A 16 2.78 -6.06 -6.71
C ASN A 16 2.03 -5.43 -7.90
N PRO A 17 0.91 -6.02 -8.37
CA PRO A 17 0.25 -5.58 -9.59
C PRO A 17 -0.42 -4.20 -9.41
N VAL A 18 -0.40 -3.40 -10.48
CA VAL A 18 -1.09 -2.11 -10.56
C VAL A 18 -1.75 -2.00 -11.93
N ARG A 19 -3.08 -1.92 -11.94
CA ARG A 19 -3.89 -1.63 -13.13
C ARG A 19 -4.26 -0.16 -13.17
N LEU A 20 -3.66 0.61 -14.08
CA LEU A 20 -4.05 1.98 -14.35
C LEU A 20 -5.17 2.01 -15.37
N VAL A 21 -6.38 2.36 -14.96
CA VAL A 21 -7.52 2.53 -15.86
C VAL A 21 -7.47 3.93 -16.47
N THR A 22 -7.24 3.99 -17.78
CA THR A 22 -6.97 5.21 -18.54
C THR A 22 -8.22 5.78 -19.22
N SER A 23 -9.25 4.96 -19.41
CA SER A 23 -10.52 5.36 -20.00
C SER A 23 -11.66 4.44 -19.57
N GLY A 24 -12.91 4.94 -19.66
CA GLY A 24 -14.11 4.27 -19.18
C GLY A 24 -14.47 4.56 -17.72
N HIS A 25 -13.68 5.40 -17.03
CA HIS A 25 -13.95 5.79 -15.65
C HIS A 25 -15.20 6.69 -15.53
N PRO A 26 -15.98 6.58 -14.45
CA PRO A 26 -17.16 7.43 -14.26
C PRO A 26 -16.77 8.89 -14.01
N HIS A 27 -17.71 9.81 -14.29
CA HIS A 27 -17.59 11.21 -13.84
C HIS A 27 -17.96 11.30 -12.36
N LEU A 28 -17.00 11.68 -11.52
CA LEU A 28 -17.20 11.72 -10.08
C LEU A 28 -17.52 13.13 -9.58
N ILE A 29 -18.58 13.23 -8.78
CA ILE A 29 -19.01 14.44 -8.07
C ILE A 29 -18.32 14.49 -6.70
N GLY A 30 -17.72 15.63 -6.40
CA GLY A 30 -17.05 15.91 -5.11
C GLY A 30 -15.99 17.01 -5.27
N ASN A 31 -15.82 17.82 -4.24
CA ASN A 31 -14.85 18.92 -4.20
C ASN A 31 -13.40 18.40 -4.05
N ASN A 32 -13.24 17.25 -3.42
CA ASN A 32 -11.95 16.60 -3.20
C ASN A 32 -12.04 15.09 -3.48
N MET A 33 -10.90 14.41 -3.46
CA MET A 33 -10.84 12.98 -3.75
C MET A 33 -11.51 12.09 -2.70
N SER A 34 -11.67 12.56 -1.45
CA SER A 34 -12.44 11.85 -0.43
C SER A 34 -13.92 11.82 -0.79
N GLU A 35 -14.52 12.97 -1.14
CA GLU A 35 -15.91 13.05 -1.59
C GLU A 35 -16.15 12.25 -2.88
N LYS A 36 -15.23 12.37 -3.86
CA LYS A 36 -15.29 11.59 -5.11
C LYS A 36 -15.20 10.08 -4.86
N ARG A 37 -14.36 9.65 -3.91
CA ARG A 37 -14.29 8.24 -3.46
C ARG A 37 -15.63 7.76 -2.88
N GLN A 38 -16.29 8.57 -2.04
CA GLN A 38 -17.61 8.21 -1.50
C GLN A 38 -18.66 8.09 -2.61
N HIS A 39 -18.65 8.99 -3.58
CA HIS A 39 -19.53 8.88 -4.75
C HIS A 39 -19.25 7.61 -5.57
N PHE A 40 -17.98 7.29 -5.83
CA PHE A 40 -17.60 6.05 -6.51
C PHE A 40 -18.12 4.81 -5.78
N LEU A 41 -17.91 4.73 -4.47
CA LEU A 41 -18.35 3.57 -3.67
C LEU A 41 -19.87 3.40 -3.67
N ARG A 42 -20.64 4.50 -3.63
CA ARG A 42 -22.11 4.42 -3.63
C ARG A 42 -22.68 3.96 -4.97
N GLU A 43 -22.11 4.40 -6.09
CA GLU A 43 -22.77 4.30 -7.39
C GLU A 43 -22.03 3.41 -8.41
N TYR A 44 -20.73 3.23 -8.22
CA TYR A 44 -19.83 2.65 -9.23
C TYR A 44 -18.93 1.52 -8.70
N ASP A 45 -19.11 1.04 -7.46
CA ASP A 45 -18.25 -0.02 -6.90
C ASP A 45 -18.29 -1.32 -7.73
N TRP A 46 -19.35 -1.53 -8.50
CA TRP A 46 -19.45 -2.63 -9.46
C TRP A 46 -18.29 -2.64 -10.48
N ILE A 47 -17.73 -1.46 -10.82
CA ILE A 47 -16.57 -1.33 -11.70
C ILE A 47 -15.33 -1.88 -11.02
N ARG A 48 -15.07 -1.49 -9.76
CA ARG A 48 -13.95 -2.03 -8.98
C ARG A 48 -14.05 -3.55 -8.89
N LYS A 49 -15.21 -4.07 -8.48
CA LYS A 49 -15.41 -5.52 -8.35
C LYS A 49 -15.15 -6.24 -9.68
N GLY A 50 -15.74 -5.76 -10.77
CA GLY A 50 -15.55 -6.35 -12.09
C GLY A 50 -14.13 -6.24 -12.65
N LEU A 51 -13.36 -5.18 -12.30
CA LEU A 51 -11.98 -5.02 -12.78
C LEU A 51 -10.94 -5.73 -11.90
N MET A 52 -11.18 -5.86 -10.60
CA MET A 52 -10.20 -6.34 -9.62
C MET A 52 -10.36 -7.82 -9.28
N PHE A 53 -11.58 -8.34 -9.25
CA PHE A 53 -11.83 -9.75 -8.93
C PHE A 53 -11.70 -10.66 -10.16
N GLU A 54 -11.61 -11.97 -9.92
CA GLU A 54 -11.68 -12.95 -11.01
C GLU A 54 -13.02 -12.80 -11.76
N PRO A 55 -13.05 -12.98 -13.10
CA PRO A 55 -12.00 -13.55 -13.96
C PRO A 55 -11.03 -12.51 -14.57
N ARG A 56 -11.23 -11.21 -14.31
CA ARG A 56 -10.48 -10.12 -14.97
C ARG A 56 -9.27 -9.65 -14.15
N GLY A 57 -9.31 -9.87 -12.85
CA GLY A 57 -8.21 -9.70 -11.91
C GLY A 57 -7.98 -10.98 -11.10
N HIS A 58 -7.58 -10.82 -9.85
CA HIS A 58 -7.29 -11.88 -8.89
C HIS A 58 -7.18 -11.26 -7.49
N ASP A 59 -7.08 -12.07 -6.45
CA ASP A 59 -7.10 -11.62 -5.04
C ASP A 59 -6.08 -10.52 -4.66
N MET A 60 -5.05 -10.34 -5.47
CA MET A 60 -3.97 -9.38 -5.24
C MET A 60 -4.03 -8.16 -6.16
N MET A 61 -5.02 -8.09 -7.05
CA MET A 61 -5.12 -7.01 -8.02
C MET A 61 -5.37 -5.68 -7.29
N SER A 62 -4.53 -4.72 -7.63
CA SER A 62 -4.65 -3.33 -7.21
C SER A 62 -4.65 -2.47 -8.46
N GLY A 63 -5.30 -1.32 -8.40
CA GLY A 63 -5.44 -0.44 -9.53
C GLY A 63 -5.82 0.97 -9.12
N ALA A 64 -5.92 1.82 -10.13
CA ALA A 64 -6.24 3.22 -9.93
C ALA A 64 -6.85 3.84 -11.19
N PHE A 65 -7.67 4.86 -10.96
CA PHE A 65 -8.05 5.83 -11.96
C PHE A 65 -7.18 7.06 -11.84
N LEU A 66 -6.78 7.62 -12.99
CA LEU A 66 -6.18 8.95 -13.08
C LEU A 66 -7.27 9.96 -13.46
N TYR A 67 -7.38 11.02 -12.68
CA TYR A 67 -8.32 12.11 -12.91
C TYR A 67 -7.58 13.46 -12.99
N PRO A 68 -8.21 14.49 -13.57
CA PRO A 68 -7.74 15.87 -13.42
C PRO A 68 -7.58 16.24 -11.94
N PRO A 69 -6.65 17.16 -11.61
CA PRO A 69 -6.44 17.60 -10.23
C PRO A 69 -7.72 18.25 -9.67
N CYS A 70 -7.92 18.11 -8.36
CA CYS A 70 -8.98 18.81 -7.60
C CYS A 70 -8.58 20.26 -7.28
N SER A 71 -7.30 20.60 -7.38
CA SER A 71 -6.72 21.88 -6.97
C SER A 71 -5.72 22.42 -8.00
N ASP A 72 -5.54 23.73 -8.05
CA ASP A 72 -4.67 24.38 -9.04
C ASP A 72 -3.18 24.09 -8.84
N ASP A 73 -2.77 23.69 -7.63
CA ASP A 73 -1.39 23.33 -7.30
C ASP A 73 -1.07 21.85 -7.56
N ALA A 74 -2.08 20.97 -7.61
CA ALA A 74 -1.90 19.55 -7.92
C ALA A 74 -1.71 19.28 -9.42
N ASP A 75 -0.91 18.28 -9.77
CA ASP A 75 -0.66 17.83 -11.14
C ASP A 75 -1.75 16.89 -11.65
N ALA A 76 -2.27 16.03 -10.77
CA ALA A 76 -3.35 15.09 -11.07
C ALA A 76 -4.03 14.59 -9.80
N SER A 77 -5.11 13.82 -9.97
CA SER A 77 -5.76 13.09 -8.89
C SER A 77 -5.72 11.58 -9.12
N ILE A 78 -5.63 10.80 -8.06
CA ILE A 78 -5.70 9.32 -8.12
C ILE A 78 -6.84 8.82 -7.23
N LEU A 79 -7.68 7.93 -7.79
CA LEU A 79 -8.62 7.11 -7.02
C LEU A 79 -8.16 5.65 -7.07
N PHE A 80 -7.83 5.06 -5.92
CA PHE A 80 -7.43 3.66 -5.83
C PHE A 80 -8.64 2.72 -5.86
N ILE A 81 -8.51 1.62 -6.60
CA ILE A 81 -9.49 0.53 -6.70
C ILE A 81 -8.76 -0.80 -6.48
N GLU A 82 -9.06 -1.49 -5.39
CA GLU A 82 -8.40 -2.75 -5.04
C GLU A 82 -9.41 -3.85 -4.70
N THR A 83 -8.95 -5.09 -4.57
CA THR A 83 -9.77 -6.18 -4.02
C THR A 83 -10.26 -5.87 -2.61
N SER A 84 -9.43 -5.21 -1.80
CA SER A 84 -9.72 -4.76 -0.43
C SER A 84 -10.71 -3.58 -0.34
N GLY A 85 -10.97 -2.88 -1.46
CA GLY A 85 -11.86 -1.73 -1.53
C GLY A 85 -11.24 -0.53 -2.23
N CYS A 86 -11.82 0.65 -2.06
CA CYS A 86 -11.18 1.89 -2.49
C CYS A 86 -10.35 2.45 -1.33
N LEU A 87 -9.03 2.32 -1.36
CA LEU A 87 -8.19 2.80 -0.25
C LEU A 87 -8.03 4.32 -0.29
N PRO A 88 -7.86 4.99 0.86
CA PRO A 88 -7.58 6.43 0.89
C PRO A 88 -6.16 6.77 0.43
N MET A 89 -5.22 5.85 0.59
CA MET A 89 -3.85 5.93 0.08
C MET A 89 -3.32 4.52 -0.22
N CYS A 90 -2.50 4.38 -1.26
CA CYS A 90 -1.79 3.15 -1.56
C CYS A 90 -0.38 3.45 -2.09
N GLY A 91 0.66 3.03 -1.37
CA GLY A 91 2.05 3.35 -1.72
C GLY A 91 2.50 2.72 -3.03
N HIS A 92 2.35 1.39 -3.18
CA HIS A 92 2.75 0.70 -4.41
C HIS A 92 1.86 1.11 -5.59
N GLY A 93 0.57 1.32 -5.35
CA GLY A 93 -0.40 1.78 -6.34
C GLY A 93 -0.01 3.15 -6.88
N THR A 94 0.37 4.08 -6.00
CA THR A 94 0.87 5.41 -6.40
C THR A 94 2.12 5.32 -7.26
N ILE A 95 3.15 4.57 -6.84
CA ILE A 95 4.39 4.41 -7.62
C ILE A 95 4.10 3.85 -9.02
N GLY A 96 3.25 2.82 -9.10
CA GLY A 96 2.89 2.17 -10.35
C GLY A 96 2.09 3.09 -11.27
N THR A 97 1.08 3.77 -10.72
CA THR A 97 0.26 4.73 -11.47
C THR A 97 1.09 5.89 -12.00
N ILE A 98 1.95 6.50 -11.18
CA ILE A 98 2.79 7.62 -11.62
C ILE A 98 3.78 7.19 -12.69
N THR A 99 4.42 6.04 -12.51
CA THR A 99 5.34 5.47 -13.51
C THR A 99 4.60 5.27 -14.84
N SER A 100 3.49 4.52 -14.83
CA SER A 100 2.72 4.23 -16.06
C SER A 100 2.15 5.49 -16.71
N ALA A 101 1.66 6.45 -15.92
CA ALA A 101 1.08 7.68 -16.43
C ALA A 101 2.12 8.60 -17.07
N ILE A 102 3.31 8.73 -16.48
CA ILE A 102 4.41 9.52 -17.06
C ILE A 102 4.97 8.84 -18.32
N GLU A 103 5.28 7.55 -18.25
CA GLU A 103 5.87 6.82 -19.39
C GLU A 103 4.90 6.72 -20.58
N SER A 104 3.58 6.74 -20.33
CA SER A 104 2.55 6.71 -21.39
C SER A 104 2.08 8.11 -21.83
N GLY A 105 2.68 9.19 -21.31
CA GLY A 105 2.30 10.56 -21.67
C GLY A 105 0.92 11.01 -21.18
N LEU A 106 0.32 10.29 -20.22
CA LEU A 106 -0.97 10.62 -19.60
C LEU A 106 -0.84 11.67 -18.49
N LEU A 107 0.36 11.80 -17.92
CA LEU A 107 0.70 12.77 -16.88
C LEU A 107 1.98 13.50 -17.26
N THR A 108 1.91 14.82 -17.30
CA THR A 108 3.08 15.69 -17.44
C THR A 108 3.18 16.55 -16.18
N ALA A 109 4.32 16.46 -15.50
CA ALA A 109 4.59 17.25 -14.30
C ALA A 109 4.67 18.75 -14.62
N LYS A 110 4.03 19.59 -13.82
CA LYS A 110 4.19 21.06 -13.85
C LYS A 110 5.64 21.46 -13.54
N THR A 111 6.29 20.72 -12.63
CA THR A 111 7.71 20.88 -12.29
C THR A 111 8.43 19.55 -12.56
N PRO A 112 9.40 19.48 -13.50
CA PRO A 112 10.11 18.24 -13.78
C PRO A 112 10.70 17.58 -12.53
N GLY A 113 10.46 16.28 -12.37
CA GLY A 113 10.94 15.48 -11.25
C GLY A 113 10.13 15.61 -9.96
N LYS A 114 9.05 16.42 -9.95
CA LYS A 114 8.18 16.61 -8.79
C LYS A 114 6.71 16.55 -9.18
N LEU A 115 5.89 16.00 -8.31
CA LEU A 115 4.43 16.01 -8.45
C LEU A 115 3.76 16.31 -7.11
N ILE A 116 2.62 16.99 -7.19
CA ILE A 116 1.60 17.06 -6.14
C ILE A 116 0.39 16.29 -6.66
N ILE A 117 -0.02 15.25 -5.95
CA ILE A 117 -1.14 14.39 -6.37
C ILE A 117 -2.24 14.44 -5.32
N ASP A 118 -3.46 14.73 -5.78
CA ASP A 118 -4.65 14.64 -4.94
C ASP A 118 -5.05 13.16 -4.79
N VAL A 119 -5.03 12.64 -3.57
CA VAL A 119 -5.57 11.31 -3.23
C VAL A 119 -6.67 11.46 -2.17
N PRO A 120 -7.50 10.42 -1.91
CA PRO A 120 -8.57 10.56 -0.93
C PRO A 120 -8.08 10.86 0.50
N ALA A 121 -6.83 10.52 0.84
CA ALA A 121 -6.17 10.91 2.10
C ALA A 121 -5.69 12.37 2.15
N GLY A 122 -5.79 13.13 1.05
CA GLY A 122 -5.26 14.48 0.90
C GLY A 122 -4.19 14.58 -0.19
N GLN A 123 -3.51 15.72 -0.27
CA GLN A 123 -2.40 15.90 -1.22
C GLN A 123 -1.15 15.16 -0.75
N ILE A 124 -0.51 14.44 -1.67
CA ILE A 124 0.79 13.82 -1.45
C ILE A 124 1.84 14.44 -2.36
N LYS A 125 3.05 14.60 -1.80
CA LYS A 125 4.22 15.04 -2.54
C LYS A 125 4.99 13.84 -3.05
N ILE A 126 5.43 13.94 -4.30
CA ILE A 126 6.16 12.90 -4.97
C ILE A 126 7.38 13.52 -5.64
N ASP A 127 8.52 12.86 -5.47
CA ASP A 127 9.69 13.09 -6.33
C ASP A 127 9.82 11.90 -7.27
N TYR A 128 10.29 12.12 -8.49
CA TYR A 128 10.60 11.04 -9.42
C TYR A 128 11.84 11.38 -10.23
N GLN A 129 12.52 10.35 -10.73
CA GLN A 129 13.57 10.50 -11.71
C GLN A 129 13.16 9.83 -13.00
N LYS A 130 13.38 10.52 -14.11
CA LYS A 130 13.15 10.04 -15.47
C LYS A 130 14.45 10.22 -16.26
N THR A 131 14.95 9.13 -16.83
CA THR A 131 16.08 9.14 -17.78
C THR A 131 15.51 8.76 -19.15
N ASP A 132 15.67 9.64 -20.13
CA ASP A 132 14.99 9.55 -21.43
C ASP A 132 13.48 9.38 -21.25
N GLU A 133 12.87 8.32 -21.79
CA GLU A 133 11.44 8.04 -21.64
C GLU A 133 11.07 7.18 -20.43
N LYS A 134 12.06 6.70 -19.67
CA LYS A 134 11.87 5.74 -18.60
C LYS A 134 11.91 6.40 -17.23
N VAL A 135 10.93 6.10 -16.38
CA VAL A 135 10.93 6.48 -14.97
C VAL A 135 11.80 5.47 -14.19
N ASP A 136 12.88 5.96 -13.62
CA ASP A 136 13.84 5.15 -12.88
C ASP A 136 13.30 4.76 -11.51
N TRP A 137 12.73 5.74 -10.81
CA TRP A 137 12.13 5.57 -9.50
C TRP A 137 11.11 6.67 -9.22
N VAL A 138 10.20 6.37 -8.28
CA VAL A 138 9.25 7.30 -7.68
C VAL A 138 9.42 7.23 -6.17
N LYS A 139 9.48 8.39 -5.52
CA LYS A 139 9.55 8.58 -4.07
C LYS A 139 8.28 9.27 -3.59
N ILE A 140 7.62 8.69 -2.60
CA ILE A 140 6.43 9.24 -1.97
C ILE A 140 6.79 9.70 -0.57
N TYR A 141 6.39 10.93 -0.21
CA TYR A 141 6.42 11.41 1.16
C TYR A 141 5.15 10.99 1.88
N ASN A 142 5.28 10.13 2.89
CA ASN A 142 4.14 9.52 3.56
C ASN A 142 3.72 10.36 4.79
N VAL A 143 2.58 10.00 5.37
CA VAL A 143 2.08 10.58 6.63
C VAL A 143 3.03 10.26 7.81
N PRO A 144 2.95 11.02 8.91
CA PRO A 144 3.72 10.71 10.11
C PRO A 144 3.55 9.26 10.57
N ALA A 145 4.65 8.60 10.91
CA ALA A 145 4.70 7.23 11.39
C ALA A 145 5.26 7.15 12.81
N TYR A 146 4.79 6.21 13.63
CA TYR A 146 5.19 6.09 15.04
C TYR A 146 5.00 4.65 15.58
N LEU A 147 5.71 4.33 16.67
CA LEU A 147 5.53 3.09 17.42
C LEU A 147 4.41 3.29 18.46
N ALA A 148 3.33 2.53 18.36
CA ALA A 148 2.14 2.66 19.22
C ALA A 148 2.23 1.77 20.46
N HIS A 149 2.66 0.52 20.27
CA HIS A 149 2.85 -0.47 21.33
C HIS A 149 4.21 -1.15 21.16
N GLN A 150 4.93 -1.34 22.26
CA GLN A 150 6.26 -1.92 22.27
C GLN A 150 6.31 -3.16 23.17
N ASP A 151 6.98 -4.22 22.70
CA ASP A 151 7.31 -5.43 23.44
C ASP A 151 6.08 -6.10 24.12
N GLN A 152 4.93 -6.08 23.43
CA GLN A 152 3.70 -6.72 23.90
C GLN A 152 3.77 -8.22 23.65
N VAL A 153 3.21 -9.03 24.55
CA VAL A 153 3.17 -10.49 24.40
C VAL A 153 1.75 -10.93 24.09
N LEU A 154 1.58 -11.62 22.97
CA LEU A 154 0.31 -12.20 22.53
C LEU A 154 0.40 -13.72 22.59
N ASP A 155 -0.53 -14.38 23.29
CA ASP A 155 -0.64 -15.84 23.27
C ASP A 155 -1.37 -16.29 22.01
N ILE A 156 -0.66 -16.95 21.09
CA ILE A 156 -1.23 -17.39 19.81
C ILE A 156 -1.60 -18.88 19.88
N PRO A 157 -2.89 -19.24 19.83
CA PRO A 157 -3.32 -20.64 19.91
C PRO A 157 -2.67 -21.50 18.82
N GLY A 158 -1.96 -22.55 19.23
CA GLY A 158 -1.28 -23.49 18.34
C GLY A 158 0.12 -23.06 17.88
N LEU A 159 0.56 -21.83 18.17
CA LEU A 159 1.91 -21.34 17.88
C LEU A 159 2.71 -21.03 19.15
N GLY A 160 2.04 -20.58 20.22
CA GLY A 160 2.68 -20.16 21.47
C GLY A 160 2.76 -18.63 21.59
N PRO A 161 3.43 -18.12 22.64
CA PRO A 161 3.57 -16.69 22.86
C PRO A 161 4.42 -16.04 21.76
N LEU A 162 3.99 -14.88 21.28
CA LEU A 162 4.75 -13.99 20.42
C LEU A 162 4.93 -12.63 21.08
N LYS A 163 6.18 -12.17 21.18
CA LYS A 163 6.49 -10.78 21.48
C LYS A 163 6.40 -9.95 20.20
N VAL A 164 5.59 -8.92 20.22
CA VAL A 164 5.27 -8.09 19.06
C VAL A 164 5.35 -6.61 19.41
N ASP A 165 5.52 -5.81 18.37
CA ASP A 165 5.27 -4.37 18.41
C ASP A 165 4.04 -4.04 17.57
N VAL A 166 3.41 -2.90 17.83
CA VAL A 166 2.43 -2.32 16.91
C VAL A 166 2.87 -0.93 16.51
N SER A 167 3.02 -0.70 15.21
CA SER A 167 3.44 0.59 14.67
C SER A 167 2.49 1.10 13.59
N TYR A 168 2.30 2.41 13.55
CA TYR A 168 1.53 3.11 12.53
C TYR A 168 2.45 3.67 11.46
N GLY A 169 2.15 3.39 10.19
CA GLY A 169 2.86 3.93 9.01
C GLY A 169 1.92 4.38 7.89
N GLY A 170 0.69 4.76 8.25
CA GLY A 170 -0.47 4.92 7.36
C GLY A 170 -1.58 3.92 7.68
N ASN A 171 -1.20 2.71 8.10
CA ASN A 171 -2.06 1.71 8.74
C ASN A 171 -1.34 1.19 10.00
N TYR A 172 -2.08 0.50 10.89
CA TYR A 172 -1.49 -0.21 12.03
C TYR A 172 -1.03 -1.61 11.63
N TYR A 173 0.23 -1.91 11.97
CA TYR A 173 0.89 -3.18 11.72
C TYR A 173 1.28 -3.83 13.03
N VAL A 174 0.86 -5.08 13.26
CA VAL A 174 1.58 -5.95 14.21
C VAL A 174 2.89 -6.33 13.54
N ILE A 175 4.02 -6.00 14.17
CA ILE A 175 5.34 -6.34 13.66
C ILE A 175 5.90 -7.48 14.51
N VAL A 176 6.27 -8.57 13.85
CA VAL A 176 6.86 -9.75 14.48
C VAL A 176 8.32 -9.89 14.05
N ASP A 177 9.23 -9.69 15.00
CA ASP A 177 10.66 -9.95 14.84
C ASP A 177 10.99 -11.43 15.11
N PRO A 178 12.08 -12.00 14.53
CA PRO A 178 12.47 -13.38 14.75
C PRO A 178 12.67 -13.68 16.24
N GLN A 179 12.13 -14.81 16.68
CA GLN A 179 12.08 -15.27 18.07
C GLN A 179 11.80 -16.79 18.13
N GLU A 180 11.71 -17.36 19.34
CA GLU A 180 11.56 -18.80 19.54
C GLU A 180 10.40 -19.43 18.75
N ASN A 181 9.21 -18.83 18.81
CA ASN A 181 8.00 -19.33 18.11
C ASN A 181 7.83 -18.76 16.69
N PHE A 182 8.77 -17.95 16.22
CA PHE A 182 8.83 -17.46 14.84
C PHE A 182 10.29 -17.29 14.44
N PRO A 183 10.96 -18.30 13.89
CA PRO A 183 12.40 -18.25 13.61
C PRO A 183 12.80 -17.24 12.52
N GLY A 184 11.84 -16.56 11.90
CA GLY A 184 12.04 -15.55 10.86
C GLY A 184 11.44 -15.96 9.52
N LEU A 185 11.21 -14.96 8.67
CA LEU A 185 10.48 -15.12 7.40
C LEU A 185 11.01 -16.23 6.50
N ARG A 186 12.33 -16.48 6.47
CA ARG A 186 12.95 -17.48 5.58
C ARG A 186 12.74 -18.92 6.00
N HIS A 187 12.22 -19.14 7.20
CA HIS A 187 11.89 -20.46 7.72
C HIS A 187 10.42 -20.82 7.54
N TRP A 188 9.58 -19.88 7.09
CA TRP A 188 8.16 -20.06 6.88
C TRP A 188 7.81 -19.99 5.40
N SER A 189 6.87 -20.84 4.97
CA SER A 189 6.29 -20.74 3.65
C SER A 189 5.26 -19.61 3.60
N ALA A 190 4.87 -19.19 2.39
CA ALA A 190 3.73 -18.29 2.23
C ALA A 190 2.44 -18.85 2.86
N ALA A 191 2.26 -20.17 2.87
CA ALA A 191 1.12 -20.83 3.50
C ALA A 191 1.14 -20.68 5.03
N ASP A 192 2.32 -20.73 5.66
CA ASP A 192 2.46 -20.50 7.10
C ASP A 192 2.12 -19.06 7.45
N ILE A 193 2.61 -18.10 6.66
CA ILE A 193 2.27 -16.67 6.82
C ILE A 193 0.75 -16.48 6.71
N LEU A 194 0.11 -17.05 5.70
CA LEU A 194 -1.36 -16.97 5.53
C LEU A 194 -2.13 -17.66 6.66
N ARG A 195 -1.59 -18.75 7.22
CA ARG A 195 -2.20 -19.47 8.33
C ARG A 195 -2.20 -18.65 9.62
N TRP A 196 -1.06 -18.05 9.96
CA TRP A 196 -0.88 -17.40 11.27
C TRP A 196 -1.31 -15.95 11.30
N SER A 197 -1.21 -15.21 10.20
CA SER A 197 -1.48 -13.78 10.17
C SER A 197 -2.91 -13.40 10.60
N PRO A 198 -3.99 -14.08 10.15
CA PRO A 198 -5.35 -13.74 10.60
C PRO A 198 -5.53 -13.88 12.11
N ILE A 199 -4.92 -14.92 12.71
CA ILE A 199 -5.00 -15.22 14.14
C ILE A 199 -4.25 -14.15 14.93
N VAL A 200 -3.00 -13.86 14.54
CA VAL A 200 -2.18 -12.81 15.17
C VAL A 200 -2.86 -11.44 15.07
N ARG A 201 -3.40 -11.10 13.90
CA ARG A 201 -4.11 -9.83 13.70
C ARG A 201 -5.33 -9.72 14.62
N ALA A 202 -6.17 -10.74 14.67
CA ALA A 202 -7.40 -10.71 15.48
C ALA A 202 -7.09 -10.56 16.98
N ILE A 203 -6.10 -11.31 17.47
CA ILE A 203 -5.68 -11.24 18.88
C ILE A 203 -5.06 -9.88 19.20
N ALA A 204 -4.23 -9.34 18.31
CA ALA A 204 -3.65 -8.02 18.51
C ALA A 204 -4.72 -6.92 18.49
N ASP A 205 -5.69 -6.99 17.58
CA ASP A 205 -6.78 -6.02 17.47
C ASP A 205 -7.68 -6.03 18.71
N GLU A 206 -7.92 -7.21 19.29
CA GLU A 206 -8.69 -7.38 20.52
C GLU A 206 -7.94 -6.85 21.75
N GLN A 207 -6.63 -7.14 21.86
CA GLN A 207 -5.86 -6.85 23.08
C GLN A 207 -5.18 -5.48 23.08
N LEU A 208 -4.87 -4.93 21.90
CA LEU A 208 -4.06 -3.72 21.76
C LEU A 208 -4.88 -2.62 21.08
N THR A 209 -5.46 -1.75 21.89
CA THR A 209 -6.24 -0.61 21.38
C THR A 209 -5.36 0.30 20.51
N CYS A 210 -5.72 0.43 19.24
CA CYS A 210 -5.04 1.27 18.27
C CYS A 210 -6.03 2.29 17.69
N ILE A 211 -5.89 3.55 18.07
CA ILE A 211 -6.72 4.67 17.59
C ILE A 211 -5.79 5.83 17.27
N HIS A 212 -5.85 6.33 16.03
CA HIS A 212 -4.94 7.39 15.60
C HIS A 212 -5.21 8.69 16.39
N PRO A 213 -4.19 9.34 16.99
CA PRO A 213 -4.37 10.48 17.91
C PRO A 213 -5.11 11.69 17.32
N HIS A 214 -5.09 11.84 16.00
CA HIS A 214 -5.69 12.97 15.29
C HIS A 214 -6.91 12.59 14.45
N ASP A 215 -7.22 11.30 14.32
CA ASP A 215 -8.35 10.83 13.52
C ASP A 215 -8.88 9.50 14.09
N PRO A 216 -9.96 9.53 14.90
CA PRO A 216 -10.49 8.31 15.50
C PRO A 216 -11.09 7.34 14.47
N THR A 217 -11.32 7.76 13.23
CA THR A 217 -11.80 6.87 12.16
C THR A 217 -10.70 5.95 11.65
N VAL A 218 -9.43 6.28 11.90
CA VAL A 218 -8.27 5.42 11.65
C VAL A 218 -7.96 4.64 12.93
N ASN A 219 -8.55 3.45 13.03
CA ASN A 219 -8.43 2.58 14.20
C ASN A 219 -8.32 1.10 13.80
N GLY A 220 -7.93 0.29 14.76
CA GLY A 220 -7.81 -1.16 14.63
C GLY A 220 -6.54 -1.62 13.92
N VAL A 221 -6.12 -2.84 14.22
CA VAL A 221 -4.94 -3.47 13.65
C VAL A 221 -5.33 -4.22 12.38
N THR A 222 -4.92 -3.68 11.24
CA THR A 222 -5.38 -4.18 9.93
C THR A 222 -4.36 -5.08 9.23
N HIS A 223 -3.09 -4.98 9.60
CA HIS A 223 -1.98 -5.65 8.93
C HIS A 223 -1.06 -6.40 9.90
N VAL A 224 -0.39 -7.44 9.38
CA VAL A 224 0.70 -8.14 10.07
C VAL A 224 1.95 -8.08 9.21
N LEU A 225 3.07 -7.69 9.79
CA LEU A 225 4.38 -7.60 9.14
C LEU A 225 5.32 -8.60 9.82
N TRP A 226 5.61 -9.69 9.10
CA TRP A 226 6.58 -10.69 9.52
C TRP A 226 7.94 -10.32 8.98
N THR A 227 8.92 -10.14 9.86
CA THR A 227 10.28 -9.76 9.44
C THR A 227 11.19 -10.99 9.31
N GLY A 228 12.37 -10.78 8.73
CA GLY A 228 13.42 -11.79 8.76
C GLY A 228 14.60 -11.42 7.87
N ASP A 229 15.42 -12.43 7.61
CA ASP A 229 16.63 -12.28 6.82
C ASP A 229 16.33 -11.98 5.34
N THR A 230 17.25 -11.25 4.73
CA THR A 230 17.20 -10.79 3.34
C THR A 230 17.66 -11.89 2.37
N ILE A 231 17.18 -11.83 1.13
CA ILE A 231 17.70 -12.66 0.02
C ILE A 231 18.74 -11.84 -0.75
N SER A 232 18.49 -10.55 -0.95
CA SER A 232 19.32 -9.69 -1.79
C SER A 232 20.47 -9.06 -0.99
N SER A 233 21.63 -8.96 -1.64
CA SER A 233 22.72 -8.12 -1.13
C SER A 233 22.30 -6.64 -1.17
N GLY A 234 22.58 -5.91 -0.09
CA GLY A 234 22.24 -4.49 0.03
C GLY A 234 20.86 -4.16 0.60
N SER A 235 20.08 -5.17 0.99
CA SER A 235 18.89 -4.98 1.84
C SER A 235 19.31 -4.93 3.32
N ASP A 236 18.68 -4.06 4.10
CA ASP A 236 18.90 -3.94 5.55
C ASP A 236 17.98 -4.87 6.36
N GLY A 237 16.86 -5.30 5.77
CA GLY A 237 15.97 -6.32 6.32
C GLY A 237 14.89 -6.73 5.33
N ALA A 238 14.18 -7.82 5.61
CA ALA A 238 13.08 -8.30 4.77
C ALA A 238 11.77 -8.41 5.54
N ASN A 239 10.66 -8.39 4.80
CA ASN A 239 9.34 -8.63 5.34
C ASN A 239 8.39 -9.39 4.41
N ALA A 240 7.34 -9.93 5.01
CA ALA A 240 6.10 -10.26 4.34
C ALA A 240 4.95 -9.56 5.07
N VAL A 241 4.23 -8.69 4.37
CA VAL A 241 3.03 -8.04 4.88
C VAL A 241 1.80 -8.84 4.49
N PHE A 242 1.03 -9.25 5.49
CA PHE A 242 -0.32 -9.77 5.32
C PHE A 242 -1.35 -8.66 5.48
N TYR A 243 -2.34 -8.64 4.58
CA TYR A 243 -3.47 -7.72 4.61
C TYR A 243 -4.74 -8.37 4.04
N GLY A 244 -5.88 -7.68 4.18
CA GLY A 244 -7.18 -8.22 3.78
C GLY A 244 -7.45 -9.58 4.44
N ASP A 245 -8.03 -10.52 3.72
CA ASP A 245 -8.33 -11.85 4.28
C ASP A 245 -7.28 -12.91 3.94
N LYS A 246 -6.56 -12.74 2.82
CA LYS A 246 -5.65 -13.76 2.26
C LYS A 246 -4.46 -13.19 1.48
N ALA A 247 -4.21 -11.90 1.61
CA ALA A 247 -3.29 -11.19 0.73
C ALA A 247 -1.91 -11.04 1.38
N ILE A 248 -0.86 -11.42 0.64
CA ILE A 248 0.53 -11.06 0.96
C ILE A 248 0.98 -9.97 -0.02
N ASP A 249 1.57 -8.88 0.44
CA ASP A 249 2.13 -7.88 -0.46
C ASP A 249 3.38 -8.44 -1.16
N ARG A 250 3.46 -8.30 -2.48
CA ARG A 250 4.64 -8.73 -3.27
C ARG A 250 5.70 -7.63 -3.33
N SER A 251 5.31 -6.39 -3.06
CA SER A 251 6.24 -5.32 -2.77
C SER A 251 6.66 -5.37 -1.29
N PRO A 252 7.69 -4.61 -0.88
CA PRO A 252 8.06 -4.48 0.53
C PRO A 252 7.01 -3.74 1.39
N CYS A 253 5.88 -3.34 0.81
CA CYS A 253 4.81 -2.53 1.39
C CYS A 253 5.30 -1.15 1.85
N GLY A 254 4.84 -0.06 1.21
CA GLY A 254 5.31 1.29 1.52
C GLY A 254 4.92 1.77 2.93
N THR A 255 3.67 1.54 3.31
CA THR A 255 3.15 1.84 4.66
C THR A 255 3.76 0.90 5.71
N GLY A 256 3.96 -0.38 5.38
CA GLY A 256 4.65 -1.33 6.25
C GLY A 256 6.13 -0.97 6.47
N THR A 257 6.81 -0.50 5.42
CA THR A 257 8.17 0.03 5.52
C THR A 257 8.20 1.28 6.40
N SER A 258 7.24 2.20 6.24
CA SER A 258 7.12 3.38 7.09
C SER A 258 6.95 3.01 8.58
N ALA A 259 6.12 2.01 8.87
CA ALA A 259 5.95 1.46 10.23
C ALA A 259 7.25 0.80 10.75
N ARG A 260 7.95 0.04 9.93
CA ARG A 260 9.26 -0.55 10.29
C ARG A 260 10.31 0.52 10.62
N LEU A 261 10.39 1.59 9.84
CA LEU A 261 11.28 2.73 10.14
C LEU A 261 10.94 3.36 11.49
N ALA A 262 9.65 3.58 11.76
CA ALA A 262 9.20 4.18 13.01
C ALA A 262 9.50 3.29 14.23
N GLN A 263 9.31 1.97 14.10
CA GLN A 263 9.68 0.99 15.12
C GLN A 263 11.20 1.04 15.40
N LEU A 264 12.03 0.97 14.36
CA LEU A 264 13.49 1.00 14.50
C LEU A 264 13.99 2.34 15.06
N TYR A 265 13.38 3.46 14.65
CA TYR A 265 13.69 4.78 15.19
C TYR A 265 13.33 4.91 16.67
N ALA A 266 12.14 4.46 17.07
CA ALA A 266 11.72 4.47 18.48
C ALA A 266 12.63 3.62 19.35
N LYS A 267 13.19 2.52 18.80
CA LYS A 267 14.18 1.66 19.45
C LYS A 267 15.63 2.17 19.36
N GLY A 268 15.86 3.35 18.77
CA GLY A 268 17.18 3.95 18.64
C GLY A 268 18.12 3.25 17.65
N GLN A 269 17.59 2.46 16.73
CA GLN A 269 18.35 1.71 15.72
C GLN A 269 18.52 2.50 14.40
N LEU A 270 17.61 3.44 14.13
CA LEU A 270 17.70 4.38 13.01
C LEU A 270 17.55 5.82 13.50
N HIS A 271 18.09 6.77 12.76
CA HIS A 271 18.10 8.20 13.05
C HIS A 271 17.55 9.02 11.87
N VAL A 272 17.24 10.29 12.13
CA VAL A 272 16.86 11.22 11.05
C VAL A 272 18.00 11.33 10.03
N GLY A 273 17.65 11.15 8.77
CA GLY A 273 18.57 11.15 7.63
C GLY A 273 18.98 9.75 7.17
N ASP A 274 18.76 8.71 7.98
CA ASP A 274 19.10 7.33 7.63
C ASP A 274 18.17 6.79 6.53
N GLU A 275 18.76 5.98 5.65
CA GLU A 275 18.05 5.17 4.67
C GLU A 275 18.01 3.72 5.13
N TYR A 276 16.98 3.00 4.70
CA TYR A 276 16.78 1.59 4.99
C TYR A 276 16.16 0.91 3.78
N THR A 277 16.89 -0.02 3.19
CA THR A 277 16.48 -0.83 2.04
C THR A 277 15.70 -2.02 2.55
N HIS A 278 14.38 -1.96 2.40
CA HIS A 278 13.47 -2.99 2.85
C HIS A 278 13.11 -3.92 1.69
N GLU A 279 13.25 -5.22 1.94
CA GLU A 279 12.98 -6.26 0.95
C GLU A 279 11.66 -6.97 1.20
N SER A 280 10.99 -7.42 0.15
CA SER A 280 9.76 -8.22 0.23
C SER A 280 10.05 -9.72 0.35
N ILE A 281 8.98 -10.51 0.46
CA ILE A 281 9.07 -11.97 0.46
C ILE A 281 9.70 -12.54 -0.83
N ILE A 282 9.62 -11.80 -1.95
CA ILE A 282 10.13 -12.19 -3.27
C ILE A 282 11.46 -11.51 -3.64
N GLY A 283 12.09 -10.76 -2.74
CA GLY A 283 13.39 -10.14 -3.01
C GLY A 283 13.35 -8.74 -3.62
N SER A 284 12.16 -8.21 -3.90
CA SER A 284 12.00 -6.84 -4.42
C SER A 284 12.25 -5.80 -3.33
N GLN A 285 12.68 -4.59 -3.69
CA GLN A 285 13.19 -3.60 -2.73
C GLN A 285 12.48 -2.25 -2.82
N PHE A 286 12.31 -1.61 -1.67
CA PHE A 286 12.00 -0.20 -1.48
C PHE A 286 13.08 0.41 -0.60
N VAL A 287 13.38 1.69 -0.81
CA VAL A 287 14.27 2.45 0.06
C VAL A 287 13.43 3.41 0.86
N GLY A 288 13.33 3.15 2.16
CA GLY A 288 12.75 4.06 3.13
C GLY A 288 13.79 5.07 3.63
N ARG A 289 13.36 6.29 3.94
CA ARG A 289 14.22 7.31 4.57
C ARG A 289 13.46 8.02 5.68
N ILE A 290 14.14 8.28 6.80
CA ILE A 290 13.63 9.13 7.88
C ILE A 290 13.94 10.58 7.53
N GLU A 291 12.98 11.30 6.95
CA GLU A 291 13.21 12.68 6.48
C GLU A 291 13.32 13.67 7.64
N SER A 292 12.49 13.50 8.68
CA SER A 292 12.54 14.30 9.89
C SER A 292 11.87 13.58 11.07
N ALA A 293 12.13 14.07 12.29
CA ALA A 293 11.34 13.69 13.46
C ALA A 293 9.96 14.36 13.40
N ALA A 294 8.94 13.66 13.91
CA ALA A 294 7.58 14.17 14.03
C ALA A 294 7.03 13.87 15.43
N GLN A 295 6.02 14.63 15.85
CA GLN A 295 5.22 14.35 17.04
C GLN A 295 3.80 14.03 16.58
N VAL A 296 3.24 12.90 17.03
CA VAL A 296 1.89 12.44 16.69
C VAL A 296 1.14 12.14 17.97
N GLY A 297 0.29 13.08 18.42
CA GLY A 297 -0.23 13.05 19.79
C GLY A 297 0.91 12.95 20.81
N ASP A 298 0.87 11.92 21.66
CA ASP A 298 1.92 11.66 22.66
C ASP A 298 3.09 10.83 22.11
N TYR A 299 3.01 10.34 20.88
CA TYR A 299 4.04 9.49 20.29
C TYR A 299 5.14 10.29 19.59
N ARG A 300 6.40 9.94 19.91
CA ARG A 300 7.55 10.35 19.13
C ARG A 300 7.58 9.54 17.83
N GLY A 301 7.47 10.22 16.70
CA GLY A 301 7.39 9.61 15.38
C GLY A 301 8.41 10.19 14.39
N ILE A 302 8.17 9.89 13.13
CA ILE A 302 8.99 10.29 11.99
C ILE A 302 8.11 10.75 10.82
N MET A 303 8.69 11.56 9.93
CA MET A 303 8.20 11.73 8.56
C MET A 303 8.98 10.79 7.63
N PRO A 304 8.40 9.68 7.16
CA PRO A 304 9.09 8.78 6.26
C PRO A 304 8.84 9.13 4.79
N SER A 305 9.84 8.86 3.94
CA SER A 305 9.64 8.76 2.49
C SER A 305 9.97 7.36 2.00
N ILE A 306 9.26 6.92 0.96
CA ILE A 306 9.42 5.58 0.37
C ILE A 306 9.71 5.73 -1.11
N LYS A 307 10.88 5.23 -1.54
CA LYS A 307 11.33 5.20 -2.93
C LYS A 307 11.22 3.78 -3.48
N GLY A 308 10.61 3.64 -4.65
CA GLY A 308 10.48 2.37 -5.36
C GLY A 308 10.43 2.54 -6.87
N TRP A 309 10.27 1.42 -7.56
CA TRP A 309 10.22 1.37 -9.02
C TRP A 309 9.02 0.54 -9.49
N ALA A 310 8.56 0.84 -10.70
CA ALA A 310 7.52 0.07 -11.36
C ALA A 310 7.86 -0.21 -12.83
N ARG A 311 7.16 -1.17 -13.42
CA ARG A 311 7.29 -1.55 -14.82
C ARG A 311 5.91 -1.81 -15.40
N MET A 312 5.62 -1.19 -16.54
CA MET A 312 4.46 -1.56 -17.36
C MET A 312 4.65 -2.97 -17.92
N THR A 313 3.60 -3.76 -17.91
CA THR A 313 3.58 -5.15 -18.39
C THR A 313 2.69 -5.35 -19.60
N GLY A 314 1.69 -4.49 -19.81
CA GLY A 314 0.85 -4.57 -21.00
C GLY A 314 -0.28 -3.53 -21.04
N ASN A 315 -1.01 -3.55 -22.16
CA ASN A 315 -2.22 -2.77 -22.37
C ASN A 315 -3.40 -3.73 -22.52
N ASN A 316 -4.52 -3.41 -21.88
CA ASN A 316 -5.71 -4.25 -21.87
C ASN A 316 -6.97 -3.43 -22.18
N THR A 317 -7.92 -4.06 -22.87
CA THR A 317 -9.27 -3.55 -23.07
C THR A 317 -10.24 -4.53 -22.41
N ILE A 318 -10.88 -4.08 -21.33
CA ILE A 318 -11.73 -4.93 -20.48
C ILE A 318 -13.18 -4.50 -20.65
N THR A 319 -14.06 -5.45 -20.94
CA THR A 319 -15.50 -5.20 -21.05
C THR A 319 -16.25 -5.89 -19.91
N ILE A 320 -17.22 -5.17 -19.36
CA ILE A 320 -18.18 -5.66 -18.36
C ILE A 320 -19.58 -5.44 -18.95
N ASP A 321 -20.40 -6.48 -18.91
CA ASP A 321 -21.80 -6.49 -19.36
C ASP A 321 -22.60 -7.27 -18.32
N ASP A 322 -23.63 -6.68 -17.72
CA ASP A 322 -24.40 -7.30 -16.63
C ASP A 322 -25.25 -8.52 -17.05
N SER A 323 -25.26 -8.88 -18.35
CA SER A 323 -25.74 -10.19 -18.81
C SER A 323 -24.75 -11.34 -18.55
N ASP A 324 -23.47 -11.05 -18.27
CA ASP A 324 -22.47 -12.02 -17.82
C ASP A 324 -22.71 -12.36 -16.33
N PRO A 325 -22.92 -13.63 -15.93
CA PRO A 325 -23.10 -14.00 -14.52
C PRO A 325 -21.90 -13.65 -13.63
N TYR A 326 -20.72 -13.44 -14.22
CA TYR A 326 -19.50 -13.04 -13.54
C TYR A 326 -19.09 -11.59 -13.85
N ALA A 327 -20.03 -10.74 -14.29
CA ALA A 327 -19.78 -9.33 -14.62
C ALA A 327 -19.11 -8.56 -13.47
N PHE A 328 -19.51 -8.83 -12.24
CA PHE A 328 -19.00 -8.17 -11.03
C PHE A 328 -17.95 -9.00 -10.29
N GLY A 329 -17.46 -10.06 -10.94
CA GLY A 329 -16.41 -10.93 -10.44
C GLY A 329 -16.76 -11.74 -9.18
N PHE A 330 -15.80 -12.55 -8.74
CA PHE A 330 -15.92 -13.42 -7.58
C PHE A 330 -14.54 -13.67 -6.92
N GLN A 331 -14.56 -14.25 -5.73
CA GLN A 331 -13.39 -14.74 -5.02
C GLN A 331 -13.68 -16.15 -4.49
N VAL A 332 -12.65 -17.00 -4.42
CA VAL A 332 -12.79 -18.36 -3.87
C VAL A 332 -12.18 -18.38 -2.47
N VAL A 333 -13.04 -18.35 -1.45
CA VAL A 333 -12.67 -18.31 -0.03
C VAL A 333 -12.66 -19.69 0.63
#